data_AF-A0AAJ0GFC0-F1
#
_entry.id   AF-A0AAJ0GFC0-F1
#
_cell.length_a   1.000
_cell.length_b   1.000
_cell.length_c   1.000
_cell.angle_alpha   90.00
_cell.angle_beta   90.00
_cell.angle_gamma   90.00
#
_symmetry.space_group_name_H-M   'P 1'
#
loop_
_entity.id
_entity.type
_entity.pdbx_description
1 polymer ?
#
loop_
_entity_poly.entity_id
_entity_poly.type
_entity_poly.pdbx_seq_one_letter_code
_entity_poly.pdbx_strand_id
1 'polypeptide(L)'
;MEDIQALLVIAAYSDSGAVLCDVAVRASIRIGLDRRVEKHLMTLTSVSHYTSAQLEAERYPVRVWYYLFVLDMILSIDGGKPPSLMIQPCAARRVRVFVSSARCNAPDVRLFAQVELNAIRSAAHEAIAGPGKSYTQQEVVERTLRGAVLDLDLWLSEWQMLVASLHFSAPEQTSVLLNLRIQHAWATLVLHLRGLTAYGIENIALMTTGQRSVAAAAKTSAERHLQLVLTKTTFPAENASHIPYVASFRYAMDFVWAKNAFCVLIALRLGILLGDPVTELLSRLLEAREFLTELNRVNVGAHMSYMRILSQIVEKCERAIAASMPNENGTYIDPSENDFQSFVPKEFMFEWDFPGIHLHYISLDWQDLLFDIGTGT
;
A
#
# COMPACT_ATOMS: atom_id res chain seq x y z
N MET A 1 2.74 -23.54 -18.85
CA MET A 1 3.38 -22.85 -17.70
C MET A 1 3.88 -21.48 -18.15
N GLU A 2 4.64 -21.43 -19.24
CA GLU A 2 5.12 -20.19 -19.85
C GLU A 2 3.97 -19.22 -20.17
N ASP A 3 2.83 -19.70 -20.71
CA ASP A 3 1.65 -18.85 -20.96
C ASP A 3 1.12 -18.17 -19.69
N ILE A 4 1.12 -18.87 -18.55
CA ILE A 4 0.67 -18.32 -17.26
C ILE A 4 1.67 -17.26 -16.78
N GLN A 5 2.97 -17.47 -16.98
CA GLN A 5 4.00 -16.49 -16.63
C GLN A 5 3.88 -15.24 -17.53
N ALA A 6 3.64 -15.42 -18.82
CA ALA A 6 3.42 -14.32 -19.76
C ALA A 6 2.17 -13.52 -19.36
N LEU A 7 1.05 -14.19 -19.09
CA LEU A 7 -0.18 -13.54 -18.62
C LEU A 7 0.01 -12.80 -17.30
N LEU A 8 0.73 -13.39 -16.34
CA LEU A 8 1.06 -12.76 -15.06
C LEU A 8 1.87 -11.47 -15.27
N VAL A 9 2.87 -11.49 -16.15
CA VAL A 9 3.66 -10.29 -16.47
C VAL A 9 2.79 -9.24 -17.14
N ILE A 10 2.02 -9.59 -18.17
CA ILE A 10 1.14 -8.65 -18.88
C ILE A 10 0.11 -8.04 -17.92
N ALA A 11 -0.49 -8.85 -17.05
CA ALA A 11 -1.47 -8.40 -16.07
C ALA A 11 -0.91 -7.35 -15.09
N ALA A 12 0.40 -7.35 -14.82
CA ALA A 12 1.03 -6.41 -13.90
C ALA A 12 1.25 -5.00 -14.50
N TYR A 13 1.12 -4.84 -15.82
CA TYR A 13 1.38 -3.58 -16.54
C TYR A 13 0.22 -3.18 -17.47
N SER A 14 -0.99 -3.67 -17.20
CA SER A 14 -2.13 -3.47 -18.08
C SER A 14 -3.33 -2.96 -17.31
N ASP A 15 -4.05 -2.01 -17.91
CA ASP A 15 -5.36 -1.53 -17.43
C ASP A 15 -6.38 -2.67 -17.29
N SER A 16 -6.24 -3.74 -18.07
CA SER A 16 -7.06 -4.96 -17.98
C SER A 16 -6.46 -6.02 -17.03
N GLY A 17 -5.56 -5.61 -16.13
CA GLY A 17 -4.79 -6.48 -15.25
C GLY A 17 -5.65 -7.42 -14.42
N ALA A 18 -6.79 -6.94 -13.89
CA ALA A 18 -7.77 -7.75 -13.15
C ALA A 18 -8.24 -8.98 -13.94
N VAL A 19 -8.72 -8.76 -15.17
CA VAL A 19 -9.25 -9.82 -16.03
C VAL A 19 -8.15 -10.78 -16.45
N LEU A 20 -6.98 -10.26 -16.83
CA LEU A 20 -5.85 -11.09 -17.24
C LEU A 20 -5.32 -11.95 -16.09
N CYS A 21 -5.28 -11.40 -14.87
CA CYS A 21 -4.93 -12.14 -13.66
C CYS A 21 -5.92 -13.29 -13.42
N ASP A 22 -7.23 -13.04 -13.52
CA ASP A 22 -8.25 -14.07 -13.34
C ASP A 22 -8.14 -15.20 -14.39
N VAL A 23 -7.82 -14.86 -15.64
CA VAL A 23 -7.53 -15.85 -16.69
C VAL A 23 -6.30 -16.67 -16.34
N ALA A 24 -5.23 -16.04 -15.86
CA ALA A 24 -4.00 -16.72 -15.45
C ALA A 24 -4.23 -17.64 -14.24
N VAL A 25 -4.99 -17.20 -13.24
CA VAL A 25 -5.40 -18.01 -12.07
C VAL A 25 -6.24 -19.21 -12.51
N ARG A 26 -7.22 -19.01 -13.40
CA ARG A 26 -8.03 -20.12 -13.91
C ARG A 26 -7.18 -21.12 -14.68
N ALA A 27 -6.24 -20.65 -15.51
CA ALA A 27 -5.33 -21.51 -16.25
C ALA A 27 -4.39 -22.29 -15.31
N SER A 28 -3.93 -21.69 -14.22
CA SER A 28 -3.05 -22.35 -13.24
C SER A 28 -3.78 -23.46 -12.46
N ILE A 29 -5.05 -23.24 -12.09
CA ILE A 29 -5.88 -24.25 -11.44
C ILE A 29 -6.16 -25.42 -12.40
N ARG A 30 -6.41 -25.16 -13.69
CA ARG A 30 -6.64 -26.20 -14.70
C ARG A 30 -5.47 -27.16 -14.85
N ILE A 31 -4.23 -26.66 -14.74
CA ILE A 31 -3.03 -27.51 -14.77
C ILE A 31 -2.69 -28.12 -13.39
N GLY A 32 -3.50 -27.85 -12.36
CA GLY A 32 -3.32 -28.36 -11.00
C GLY A 32 -2.13 -27.77 -10.26
N LEU A 33 -1.77 -26.51 -10.54
CA LEU A 33 -0.62 -25.84 -9.93
C LEU A 33 -0.76 -25.71 -8.40
N ASP A 34 -1.97 -25.39 -7.94
CA ASP A 34 -2.37 -25.34 -6.54
C ASP A 34 -2.06 -26.65 -5.80
N ARG A 35 -2.53 -27.78 -6.34
CA ARG A 35 -2.33 -29.12 -5.78
C ARG A 35 -0.86 -29.53 -5.81
N ARG A 36 -0.13 -29.13 -6.85
CA ARG A 36 1.31 -29.37 -6.97
C ARG A 36 2.10 -28.66 -5.88
N VAL A 37 1.78 -27.38 -5.62
CA VAL A 37 2.42 -26.59 -4.55
C VAL A 37 2.08 -27.16 -3.17
N GLU A 38 0.82 -27.52 -2.91
CA GLU A 38 0.42 -28.14 -1.64
C GLU A 38 1.14 -29.47 -1.41
N LYS A 39 1.25 -30.32 -2.43
CA LYS A 39 2.02 -31.57 -2.35
C LYS A 39 3.48 -31.30 -2.01
N HIS A 40 4.11 -30.33 -2.68
CA HIS A 40 5.50 -29.98 -2.41
C HIS A 40 5.71 -29.46 -0.98
N LEU A 41 4.76 -28.67 -0.47
CA LEU A 41 4.75 -28.19 0.90
C LEU A 41 4.70 -29.35 1.92
N MET A 42 3.81 -30.33 1.70
CA MET A 42 3.74 -31.54 2.51
C MET A 42 5.06 -32.33 2.48
N THR A 43 5.66 -32.46 1.29
CA THR A 43 6.94 -33.15 1.09
C THR A 43 8.05 -32.52 1.93
N LEU A 44 8.18 -31.19 1.95
CA LEU A 44 9.21 -30.47 2.72
C LEU A 44 9.04 -30.61 4.23
N THR A 45 7.81 -30.82 4.71
CA THR A 45 7.52 -31.04 6.14
C THR A 45 7.66 -32.50 6.58
N SER A 46 7.86 -33.41 5.63
CA SER A 46 7.98 -34.86 5.88
C SER A 46 9.41 -35.35 5.66
N VAL A 47 9.80 -36.43 6.34
CA VAL A 47 11.09 -37.13 6.08
C VAL A 47 10.96 -37.89 4.76
N SER A 48 11.03 -37.18 3.64
CA SER A 48 10.78 -37.73 2.32
C SER A 48 12.07 -38.05 1.56
N HIS A 49 12.02 -39.06 0.70
CA HIS A 49 13.16 -39.55 -0.11
C HIS A 49 13.42 -38.71 -1.38
N TYR A 50 12.92 -37.48 -1.46
CA TYR A 50 13.12 -36.65 -2.65
C TYR A 50 14.57 -36.19 -2.76
N THR A 51 15.10 -36.20 -3.98
CA THR A 51 16.44 -35.67 -4.24
C THR A 51 16.41 -34.13 -4.22
N SER A 52 17.56 -33.50 -3.92
CA SER A 52 17.71 -32.03 -3.99
C SER A 52 17.24 -31.48 -5.33
N ALA A 53 17.53 -32.18 -6.43
CA ALA A 53 17.15 -31.78 -7.78
C ALA A 53 15.62 -31.77 -7.99
N GLN A 54 14.91 -32.74 -7.42
CA GLN A 54 13.44 -32.78 -7.51
C GLN A 54 12.80 -31.65 -6.70
N LEU A 55 13.33 -31.35 -5.51
CA LEU A 55 12.86 -30.23 -4.70
C LEU A 55 13.13 -28.89 -5.39
N GLU A 56 14.24 -28.77 -6.12
CA GLU A 56 14.57 -27.58 -6.89
C GLU A 56 13.66 -27.37 -8.10
N ALA A 57 13.26 -28.44 -8.79
CA ALA A 57 12.36 -28.36 -9.94
C ALA A 57 10.97 -27.79 -9.58
N GLU A 58 10.52 -27.98 -8.34
CA GLU A 58 9.23 -27.49 -7.83
C GLU A 58 9.25 -26.00 -7.49
N ARG A 59 10.42 -25.37 -7.44
CA ARG A 59 10.56 -23.98 -7.02
C ARG A 59 9.92 -22.98 -7.95
N TYR A 60 10.06 -23.16 -9.26
CA TYR A 60 9.44 -22.28 -10.25
C TYR A 60 7.91 -22.34 -10.20
N PRO A 61 7.27 -23.54 -10.18
CA PRO A 61 5.85 -23.69 -9.89
C PRO A 61 5.39 -22.93 -8.63
N VAL A 62 6.11 -23.10 -7.52
CA VAL A 62 5.82 -22.42 -6.24
C VAL A 62 5.85 -20.91 -6.40
N ARG A 63 6.91 -20.36 -7.00
CA ARG A 63 7.02 -18.91 -7.25
C ARG A 63 5.84 -18.40 -8.05
N VAL A 64 5.50 -19.06 -9.16
CA VAL A 64 4.42 -18.59 -10.04
C VAL A 64 3.07 -18.63 -9.33
N TRP A 65 2.78 -19.69 -8.58
CA TRP A 65 1.55 -19.77 -7.78
C TRP A 65 1.43 -18.61 -6.78
N TYR A 66 2.49 -18.32 -6.02
CA TYR A 66 2.44 -17.25 -5.03
C TYR A 66 2.51 -15.85 -5.65
N TYR A 67 3.14 -15.68 -6.82
CA TYR A 67 3.04 -14.42 -7.55
C TYR A 67 1.61 -14.17 -8.06
N LEU A 68 0.91 -15.21 -8.55
CA LEU A 68 -0.51 -15.11 -8.89
C LEU A 68 -1.34 -14.69 -7.68
N PHE A 69 -1.10 -15.31 -6.52
CA PHE A 69 -1.76 -14.92 -5.27
C PHE A 69 -1.49 -13.45 -4.91
N VAL A 70 -0.23 -13.01 -4.93
CA VAL A 70 0.11 -11.62 -4.57
C VAL A 70 -0.51 -10.63 -5.55
N LEU A 71 -0.49 -10.91 -6.85
CA LEU A 71 -1.11 -10.03 -7.84
C LEU A 71 -2.64 -10.00 -7.69
N ASP A 72 -3.27 -11.16 -7.48
CA ASP A 72 -4.71 -11.26 -7.21
C ASP A 72 -5.10 -10.42 -5.99
N MET A 73 -4.32 -10.50 -4.90
CA MET A 73 -4.55 -9.71 -3.69
C MET A 73 -4.36 -8.22 -3.90
N ILE A 74 -3.36 -7.78 -4.67
CA ILE A 74 -3.21 -6.36 -5.03
C ILE A 74 -4.44 -5.88 -5.79
N LEU A 75 -4.83 -6.60 -6.84
CA LEU A 75 -5.96 -6.20 -7.68
C LEU A 75 -7.31 -6.29 -6.92
N SER A 76 -7.40 -7.12 -5.87
CA SER A 76 -8.62 -7.27 -5.09
C SER A 76 -8.72 -6.27 -3.94
N ILE A 77 -7.70 -6.22 -3.06
CA ILE A 77 -7.69 -5.35 -1.87
C ILE A 77 -7.50 -3.88 -2.26
N ASP A 78 -6.62 -3.63 -3.24
CA ASP A 78 -6.23 -2.28 -3.67
C ASP A 78 -6.93 -1.87 -4.98
N GLY A 79 -7.30 -2.81 -5.85
CA GLY A 79 -8.05 -2.56 -7.09
C GLY A 79 -9.57 -2.77 -7.00
N GLY A 80 -10.09 -3.23 -5.86
CA GLY A 80 -11.53 -3.37 -5.60
C GLY A 80 -12.23 -4.54 -6.30
N LYS A 81 -11.51 -5.38 -7.06
CA LYS A 81 -12.12 -6.58 -7.66
C LYS A 81 -12.41 -7.65 -6.58
N PRO A 82 -13.37 -8.55 -6.79
CA PRO A 82 -13.53 -9.70 -5.90
C PRO A 82 -12.29 -10.62 -5.90
N PRO A 83 -11.87 -11.14 -4.73
CA PRO A 83 -10.72 -12.03 -4.63
C PRO A 83 -10.99 -13.35 -5.38
N SER A 84 -10.03 -13.76 -6.22
CA SER A 84 -10.10 -15.05 -6.93
C SER A 84 -9.41 -16.16 -6.15
N LEU A 85 -8.46 -15.80 -5.28
CA LEU A 85 -7.74 -16.69 -4.38
C LEU A 85 -7.92 -16.20 -2.94
N MET A 86 -8.05 -17.13 -1.99
CA MET A 86 -8.08 -16.78 -0.56
C MET A 86 -7.19 -17.75 0.22
N ILE A 87 -6.39 -17.19 1.14
CA ILE A 87 -5.53 -17.96 2.02
C ILE A 87 -5.71 -17.40 3.44
N GLN A 88 -6.04 -18.28 4.38
CA GLN A 88 -6.14 -17.92 5.79
C GLN A 88 -4.76 -17.55 6.36
N PRO A 89 -4.64 -16.57 7.27
CA PRO A 89 -3.34 -16.14 7.82
C PRO A 89 -2.50 -17.28 8.40
N CYS A 90 -3.13 -18.23 9.09
CA CYS A 90 -2.44 -19.41 9.65
C CYS A 90 -1.86 -20.32 8.56
N ALA A 91 -2.56 -20.48 7.43
CA ALA A 91 -2.09 -21.25 6.28
C ALA A 91 -1.01 -20.48 5.51
N ALA A 92 -1.10 -19.15 5.44
CA ALA A 92 -0.11 -18.31 4.78
C ALA A 92 1.27 -18.43 5.42
N ARG A 93 1.36 -18.58 6.76
CA ARG A 93 2.64 -18.81 7.47
C ARG A 93 3.43 -20.02 6.96
N ARG A 94 2.78 -21.00 6.33
CA ARG A 94 3.45 -22.20 5.80
C ARG A 94 4.48 -21.85 4.72
N VAL A 95 4.36 -20.70 4.05
CA VAL A 95 5.35 -20.26 3.03
C VAL A 95 6.76 -20.06 3.59
N ARG A 96 6.90 -19.86 4.90
CA ARG A 96 8.20 -19.67 5.55
C ARG A 96 9.13 -20.87 5.39
N VAL A 97 8.59 -22.08 5.20
CA VAL A 97 9.40 -23.29 4.93
C VAL A 97 10.22 -23.18 3.64
N PHE A 98 9.74 -22.42 2.65
CA PHE A 98 10.49 -22.18 1.40
C PHE A 98 11.67 -21.23 1.63
N VAL A 99 11.61 -20.39 2.66
CA VAL A 99 12.67 -19.45 3.01
C VAL A 99 13.81 -20.14 3.75
N SER A 100 13.51 -21.16 4.55
CA SER A 100 14.51 -21.99 5.23
C SER A 100 15.35 -22.86 4.26
N SER A 101 15.06 -22.84 2.95
CA SER A 101 15.81 -23.59 1.96
C SER A 101 17.17 -22.94 1.66
N ALA A 102 18.23 -23.76 1.50
CA ALA A 102 19.61 -23.31 1.30
C ALA A 102 19.84 -22.46 0.03
N ARG A 103 18.85 -22.35 -0.85
CA ARG A 103 18.94 -21.56 -2.10
C ARG A 103 18.02 -20.36 -2.11
N CYS A 104 17.34 -20.02 -1.01
CA CYS A 104 16.49 -18.83 -0.89
C CYS A 104 17.25 -17.58 -1.35
N ASN A 105 16.59 -16.70 -2.12
CA ASN A 105 17.16 -15.43 -2.57
C ASN A 105 16.28 -14.26 -2.13
N ALA A 106 16.78 -13.04 -2.20
CA ALA A 106 16.01 -11.86 -1.78
C ALA A 106 14.62 -11.72 -2.44
N PRO A 107 14.44 -11.96 -3.76
CA PRO A 107 13.10 -11.99 -4.37
C PRO A 107 12.13 -12.98 -3.72
N ASP A 108 12.59 -14.18 -3.37
CA ASP A 108 11.74 -15.18 -2.71
C ASP A 108 11.28 -14.71 -1.34
N VAL A 109 12.18 -14.12 -0.56
CA VAL A 109 11.83 -13.56 0.75
C VAL A 109 10.77 -12.48 0.61
N ARG A 110 10.93 -11.55 -0.34
CA ARG A 110 9.94 -10.51 -0.61
C ARG A 110 8.59 -11.09 -1.03
N LEU A 111 8.61 -12.10 -1.91
CA LEU A 111 7.39 -12.77 -2.37
C LEU A 111 6.64 -13.45 -1.22
N PHE A 112 7.32 -14.31 -0.46
CA PHE A 112 6.69 -15.07 0.60
C PHE A 112 6.26 -14.19 1.78
N ALA A 113 7.02 -13.14 2.09
CA ALA A 113 6.59 -12.15 3.08
C ALA A 113 5.31 -11.42 2.65
N GLN A 114 5.18 -11.09 1.35
CA GLN A 114 3.96 -10.50 0.79
C GLN A 114 2.76 -11.44 0.84
N VAL A 115 2.96 -12.76 0.69
CA VAL A 115 1.85 -13.73 0.83
C VAL A 115 1.24 -13.65 2.23
N GLU A 116 2.07 -13.70 3.26
CA GLU A 116 1.60 -13.62 4.65
C GLU A 116 1.01 -12.25 4.97
N LEU A 117 1.63 -11.16 4.51
CA LEU A 117 1.12 -9.80 4.68
C LEU A 117 -0.27 -9.65 4.07
N ASN A 118 -0.46 -10.09 2.83
CA ASN A 118 -1.73 -9.95 2.14
C ASN A 118 -2.83 -10.84 2.72
N ALA A 119 -2.49 -11.98 3.33
CA ALA A 119 -3.45 -12.78 4.09
C ALA A 119 -3.97 -12.02 5.33
N ILE A 120 -3.08 -11.34 6.07
CA ILE A 120 -3.47 -10.48 7.21
C ILE A 120 -4.35 -9.32 6.72
N ARG A 121 -3.93 -8.63 5.66
CA ARG A 121 -4.69 -7.52 5.06
C ARG A 121 -6.07 -7.95 4.59
N SER A 122 -6.17 -9.10 3.91
CA SER A 122 -7.43 -9.65 3.41
C SER A 122 -8.40 -9.98 4.55
N ALA A 123 -7.93 -10.65 5.61
CA ALA A 123 -8.75 -10.97 6.77
C ALA A 123 -9.26 -9.72 7.50
N ALA A 124 -8.40 -8.71 7.69
CA ALA A 124 -8.80 -7.43 8.27
C ALA A 124 -9.81 -6.68 7.39
N HIS A 125 -9.60 -6.69 6.07
CA HIS A 125 -10.49 -6.05 5.11
C HIS A 125 -11.90 -6.69 5.14
N GLU A 126 -11.99 -8.02 5.11
CA GLU A 126 -13.26 -8.74 5.21
C GLU A 126 -13.98 -8.46 6.54
N ALA A 127 -13.25 -8.44 7.66
CA ALA A 127 -13.81 -8.14 8.97
C ALA A 127 -14.34 -6.69 9.08
N ILE A 128 -13.70 -5.73 8.42
CA ILE A 128 -14.13 -4.32 8.38
C ILE A 128 -15.32 -4.14 7.42
N ALA A 129 -15.32 -4.83 6.27
CA ALA A 129 -16.37 -4.74 5.26
C ALA A 129 -17.65 -5.53 5.60
N GLY A 130 -17.61 -6.36 6.65
CA GLY A 130 -18.70 -7.26 7.03
C GLY A 130 -20.05 -6.57 7.30
N PRO A 131 -21.18 -7.23 7.04
CA PRO A 131 -22.52 -6.66 7.15
C PRO A 131 -22.93 -6.50 8.62
N GLY A 132 -22.80 -5.30 9.17
CA GLY A 132 -23.25 -5.00 10.53
C GLY A 132 -23.50 -3.53 10.76
N LYS A 133 -24.60 -2.98 10.21
CA LYS A 133 -25.06 -1.60 10.45
C LYS A 133 -25.74 -1.46 11.83
N SER A 134 -25.00 -1.66 12.91
CA SER A 134 -25.48 -1.44 14.29
C SER A 134 -24.41 -0.71 15.10
N TYR A 135 -24.75 -0.18 16.27
CA TYR A 135 -23.81 0.45 17.21
C TYR A 135 -22.58 -0.42 17.52
N THR A 136 -22.67 -1.74 17.35
CA THR A 136 -21.57 -2.70 17.43
C THR A 136 -20.51 -2.52 16.33
N GLN A 137 -20.78 -1.78 15.25
CA GLN A 137 -19.86 -1.60 14.12
C GLN A 137 -18.61 -0.81 14.53
N GLN A 138 -18.77 0.25 15.32
CA GLN A 138 -17.62 1.06 15.75
C GLN A 138 -16.66 0.25 16.62
N GLU A 139 -17.18 -0.50 17.59
CA GLU A 139 -16.39 -1.38 18.45
C GLU A 139 -15.72 -2.51 17.65
N VAL A 140 -16.42 -3.08 16.66
CA VAL A 140 -15.87 -4.11 15.77
C VAL A 140 -14.74 -3.53 14.93
N VAL A 141 -14.91 -2.35 14.34
CA VAL A 141 -13.86 -1.68 13.55
C VAL A 141 -12.66 -1.38 14.44
N GLU A 142 -12.87 -0.78 15.62
CA GLU A 142 -11.78 -0.45 16.54
C GLU A 142 -10.99 -1.70 16.99
N ARG A 143 -11.70 -2.76 17.40
CA ARG A 143 -11.09 -4.05 17.78
C ARG A 143 -10.32 -4.67 16.62
N THR A 144 -10.90 -4.62 15.42
CA THR A 144 -10.27 -5.19 14.21
C THR A 144 -9.03 -4.41 13.81
N LEU A 145 -9.07 -3.07 13.84
CA LEU A 145 -7.91 -2.21 13.61
C LEU A 145 -6.80 -2.52 14.60
N ARG A 146 -7.11 -2.56 15.90
CA ARG A 146 -6.12 -2.84 16.95
C ARG A 146 -5.48 -4.22 16.78
N GLY A 147 -6.29 -5.25 16.53
CA GLY A 147 -5.81 -6.61 16.29
C GLY A 147 -4.93 -6.71 15.04
N ALA A 148 -5.39 -6.15 13.93
CA ALA A 148 -4.66 -6.20 12.67
C ALA A 148 -3.35 -5.40 12.71
N VAL A 149 -3.29 -4.25 13.40
CA VAL A 149 -2.03 -3.52 13.62
C VAL A 149 -1.02 -4.38 14.39
N LEU A 150 -1.46 -5.06 15.46
CA LEU A 150 -0.59 -5.99 16.20
C LEU A 150 -0.08 -7.14 15.32
N ASP A 151 -0.95 -7.71 14.49
CA ASP A 151 -0.58 -8.78 13.55
C ASP A 151 0.43 -8.29 12.50
N LEU A 152 0.28 -7.06 12.00
CA LEU A 152 1.22 -6.42 11.06
C LEU A 152 2.58 -6.15 11.72
N ASP A 153 2.59 -5.67 12.96
CA ASP A 153 3.82 -5.42 13.72
C ASP A 153 4.55 -6.73 14.03
N LEU A 154 3.81 -7.77 14.42
CA LEU A 154 4.35 -9.10 14.63
C LEU A 154 4.91 -9.68 13.32
N TRP A 155 4.19 -9.54 12.21
CA TRP A 155 4.67 -9.93 10.88
C TRP A 155 6.01 -9.26 10.58
N LEU A 156 6.12 -7.94 10.76
CA LEU A 156 7.36 -7.22 10.47
C LEU A 156 8.51 -7.72 11.36
N SER A 157 8.27 -7.87 12.67
CA SER A 157 9.27 -8.34 13.63
C SER A 157 9.78 -9.74 13.29
N GLU A 158 8.87 -10.69 13.05
CA GLU A 158 9.21 -12.08 12.74
C GLU A 158 9.97 -12.18 11.41
N TRP A 159 9.57 -11.45 10.38
CA TRP A 159 10.27 -11.45 9.09
C TRP A 159 11.64 -10.77 9.16
N GLN A 160 11.81 -9.72 9.97
CA GLN A 160 13.12 -9.13 10.21
C GLN A 160 14.08 -10.12 10.88
N MET A 161 13.61 -10.85 11.89
CA MET A 161 14.38 -11.91 12.55
C MET A 161 14.74 -13.05 11.59
N LEU A 162 13.78 -13.46 10.76
CA LEU A 162 14.01 -14.49 9.75
C LEU A 162 15.04 -14.02 8.72
N VAL A 163 14.97 -12.80 8.21
CA VAL A 163 15.96 -12.23 7.29
C VAL A 163 17.35 -12.14 7.93
N ALA A 164 17.43 -11.82 9.22
CA ALA A 164 18.69 -11.80 9.96
C ALA A 164 19.34 -13.18 10.10
N SER A 165 18.55 -14.26 10.03
CA SER A 165 19.06 -15.63 10.05
C SER A 165 19.55 -16.14 8.68
N LEU A 166 19.26 -15.43 7.58
CA LEU A 166 19.65 -15.83 6.24
C LEU A 166 21.08 -15.38 5.90
N HIS A 167 21.77 -16.18 5.09
CA HIS A 167 23.12 -15.89 4.61
C HIS A 167 23.12 -14.92 3.41
N PHE A 168 22.51 -13.75 3.56
CA PHE A 168 22.56 -12.68 2.57
C PHE A 168 23.78 -11.77 2.78
N SER A 169 24.20 -11.13 1.70
CA SER A 169 25.16 -10.02 1.81
C SER A 169 24.53 -8.84 2.55
N ALA A 170 25.33 -8.03 3.25
CA ALA A 170 24.85 -6.82 3.95
C ALA A 170 23.96 -5.89 3.08
N PRO A 171 24.31 -5.57 1.80
CA PRO A 171 23.44 -4.74 0.96
C PRO A 171 22.13 -5.43 0.59
N GLU A 172 22.16 -6.74 0.33
CA GLU A 172 20.95 -7.52 0.03
C GLU A 172 20.00 -7.58 1.23
N GLN A 173 20.55 -7.85 2.42
CA GLN A 173 19.80 -7.85 3.66
C GLN A 173 19.15 -6.48 3.92
N THR A 174 19.91 -5.39 3.77
CA THR A 174 19.40 -4.03 3.95
C THR A 174 18.26 -3.72 2.98
N SER A 175 18.41 -4.10 1.71
CA SER A 175 17.39 -3.92 0.67
C SER A 175 16.10 -4.69 0.97
N VAL A 176 16.21 -5.94 1.44
CA VAL A 176 15.05 -6.75 1.83
C VAL A 176 14.36 -6.16 3.05
N LEU A 177 15.10 -5.82 4.10
CA LEU A 177 14.54 -5.22 5.32
C LEU A 177 13.84 -3.88 5.02
N LEU A 178 14.40 -3.07 4.12
CA LEU A 178 13.78 -1.81 3.69
C LEU A 178 12.46 -2.07 2.95
N ASN A 179 12.44 -3.04 2.03
CA ASN A 179 11.20 -3.44 1.35
C ASN A 179 10.12 -3.89 2.34
N LEU A 180 10.46 -4.73 3.33
CA LEU A 180 9.49 -5.19 4.34
C LEU A 180 8.87 -4.03 5.12
N ARG A 181 9.70 -3.05 5.52
CA ARG A 181 9.24 -1.84 6.22
C ARG A 181 8.33 -0.98 5.34
N ILE A 182 8.63 -0.86 4.05
CA ILE A 182 7.79 -0.13 3.08
C ILE A 182 6.42 -0.80 2.93
N GLN A 183 6.39 -2.14 2.85
CA GLN A 183 5.13 -2.88 2.75
C GLN A 183 4.32 -2.83 4.07
N HIS A 184 4.99 -2.87 5.23
CA HIS A 184 4.34 -2.64 6.53
C HIS A 184 3.67 -1.27 6.58
N ALA A 185 4.42 -0.20 6.29
CA ALA A 185 3.90 1.16 6.30
C ALA A 185 2.69 1.33 5.35
N TRP A 186 2.74 0.69 4.18
CA TRP A 186 1.62 0.64 3.25
C TRP A 186 0.40 -0.10 3.83
N ALA A 187 0.60 -1.31 4.36
CA ALA A 187 -0.48 -2.12 4.91
C ALA A 187 -1.18 -1.41 6.07
N THR A 188 -0.39 -0.80 6.97
CA THR A 188 -0.87 -0.03 8.10
C THR A 188 -1.63 1.22 7.66
N LEU A 189 -1.11 1.96 6.66
CA LEU A 189 -1.81 3.10 6.06
C LEU A 189 -3.21 2.70 5.56
N VAL A 190 -3.27 1.71 4.65
CA VAL A 190 -4.52 1.28 4.03
C VAL A 190 -5.50 0.75 5.07
N LEU A 191 -5.04 0.01 6.07
CA LEU A 191 -5.86 -0.50 7.16
C LEU A 191 -6.57 0.63 7.91
N HIS A 192 -5.84 1.67 8.32
CA HIS A 192 -6.42 2.81 9.03
C HIS A 192 -7.43 3.57 8.14
N LEU A 193 -7.09 3.80 6.88
CA LEU A 193 -7.99 4.47 5.93
C LEU A 193 -9.27 3.65 5.67
N ARG A 194 -9.18 2.32 5.54
CA ARG A 194 -10.36 1.44 5.45
C ARG A 194 -11.21 1.52 6.71
N GLY A 195 -10.58 1.59 7.88
CA GLY A 195 -11.27 1.82 9.15
C GLY A 195 -12.05 3.14 9.16
N LEU A 196 -11.44 4.23 8.67
CA LEU A 196 -12.10 5.52 8.52
C LEU A 196 -13.30 5.45 7.57
N THR A 197 -13.12 4.82 6.41
CA THR A 197 -14.21 4.62 5.45
C THR A 197 -15.35 3.80 6.07
N ALA A 198 -15.06 2.80 6.90
CA ALA A 198 -16.08 2.00 7.57
C ALA A 198 -16.86 2.77 8.65
N TYR A 199 -16.29 3.83 9.22
CA TYR A 199 -17.04 4.76 10.07
C TYR A 199 -18.01 5.65 9.28
N GLY A 200 -17.88 5.73 7.95
CA GLY A 200 -18.73 6.56 7.09
C GLY A 200 -18.50 8.08 7.27
N ILE A 201 -17.33 8.47 7.77
CA ILE A 201 -17.01 9.88 8.03
C ILE A 201 -16.13 10.42 6.90
N GLU A 202 -16.70 11.30 6.09
CA GLU A 202 -15.98 12.01 5.04
C GLU A 202 -15.50 13.39 5.51
N ASN A 203 -16.26 14.05 6.40
CA ASN A 203 -15.86 15.33 7.00
C ASN A 203 -15.08 15.14 8.31
N ILE A 204 -13.81 15.55 8.33
CA ILE A 204 -12.93 15.43 9.51
C ILE A 204 -13.42 16.28 10.70
N ALA A 205 -14.22 17.32 10.47
CA ALA A 205 -14.84 18.09 11.54
C ALA A 205 -15.80 17.25 12.42
N LEU A 206 -16.36 16.17 11.86
CA LEU A 206 -17.29 15.27 12.55
C LEU A 206 -16.59 14.11 13.29
N MET A 207 -15.27 13.99 13.17
CA MET A 207 -14.54 12.87 13.79
C MET A 207 -14.49 13.00 15.31
N THR A 208 -14.86 11.90 15.98
CA THR A 208 -14.55 11.70 17.40
C THR A 208 -13.04 11.66 17.65
N THR A 209 -12.60 11.82 18.90
CA THR A 209 -11.19 11.73 19.28
C THR A 209 -10.54 10.42 18.83
N GLY A 210 -11.27 9.28 18.95
CA GLY A 210 -10.79 7.98 18.49
C GLY A 210 -10.58 7.93 16.97
N GLN A 211 -11.55 8.43 16.19
CA GLN A 211 -11.45 8.49 14.73
C GLN A 211 -10.35 9.43 14.25
N ARG A 212 -10.19 10.58 14.92
CA ARG A 212 -9.07 11.50 14.67
C ARG A 212 -7.71 10.84 14.96
N SER A 213 -7.62 10.00 16.00
CA SER A 213 -6.43 9.20 16.25
C SER A 213 -6.15 8.18 15.13
N VAL A 214 -7.18 7.56 14.55
CA VAL A 214 -7.04 6.66 13.40
C VAL A 214 -6.53 7.43 12.17
N ALA A 215 -7.05 8.64 11.92
CA ALA A 215 -6.57 9.51 10.85
C ALA A 215 -5.11 9.96 11.06
N ALA A 216 -4.74 10.31 12.29
CA ALA A 216 -3.35 10.63 12.63
C ALA A 216 -2.42 9.43 12.39
N ALA A 217 -2.84 8.21 12.77
CA ALA A 217 -2.07 6.99 12.52
C ALA A 217 -1.92 6.66 11.02
N ALA A 218 -2.96 6.91 10.21
CA ALA A 218 -2.88 6.83 8.76
C ALA A 218 -1.83 7.82 8.22
N LYS A 219 -1.90 9.10 8.64
CA LYS A 219 -0.92 10.13 8.24
C LYS A 219 0.51 9.71 8.57
N THR A 220 0.77 9.29 9.81
CA THR A 220 2.10 8.83 10.25
C THR A 220 2.59 7.64 9.42
N SER A 221 1.70 6.73 9.03
CA SER A 221 2.05 5.58 8.19
C SER A 221 2.42 6.01 6.75
N ALA A 222 1.71 7.00 6.20
CA ALA A 222 2.01 7.57 4.88
C ALA A 222 3.35 8.32 4.87
N GLU A 223 3.61 9.15 5.88
CA GLU A 223 4.89 9.84 6.08
C GLU A 223 6.02 8.82 6.20
N ARG A 224 5.83 7.79 7.02
CA ARG A 224 6.81 6.73 7.21
C ARG A 224 7.12 6.02 5.91
N HIS A 225 6.10 5.74 5.09
CA HIS A 225 6.28 5.14 3.77
C HIS A 225 7.16 6.00 2.87
N LEU A 226 6.88 7.31 2.79
CA LEU A 226 7.65 8.26 1.99
C LEU A 226 9.13 8.30 2.41
N GLN A 227 9.38 8.43 3.72
CA GLN A 227 10.73 8.42 4.28
C GLN A 227 11.50 7.12 3.97
N LEU A 228 10.83 5.97 4.04
CA LEU A 228 11.45 4.68 3.74
C LEU A 228 11.80 4.56 2.26
N VAL A 229 10.95 5.05 1.35
CA VAL A 229 11.21 5.04 -0.09
C VAL A 229 12.34 6.00 -0.50
N LEU A 230 12.50 7.10 0.24
CA LEU A 230 13.62 8.04 0.09
C LEU A 230 14.91 7.57 0.78
N THR A 231 14.86 6.52 1.60
CA THR A 231 16.04 6.02 2.31
C THR A 231 17.11 5.57 1.31
N LYS A 232 18.29 6.18 1.41
CA LYS A 232 19.45 5.87 0.57
C LYS A 232 20.14 4.60 1.06
N THR A 233 20.35 3.65 0.16
CA THR A 233 20.98 2.35 0.47
C THR A 233 21.85 1.89 -0.69
N THR A 234 22.74 0.94 -0.42
CA THR A 234 23.57 0.29 -1.45
C THR A 234 22.84 -0.95 -1.95
N PHE A 235 22.52 -1.00 -3.24
CA PHE A 235 21.89 -2.17 -3.83
C PHE A 235 22.93 -3.16 -4.36
N PRO A 236 22.67 -4.48 -4.32
CA PRO A 236 23.63 -5.50 -4.78
C PRO A 236 24.10 -5.37 -6.23
N ALA A 237 23.31 -4.71 -7.09
CA ALA A 237 23.58 -4.60 -8.53
C ALA A 237 24.25 -3.28 -8.95
N GLU A 238 24.42 -2.32 -8.04
CA GLU A 238 24.96 -0.99 -8.36
C GLU A 238 26.25 -0.72 -7.59
N ASN A 239 27.33 -0.45 -8.32
CA ASN A 239 28.65 -0.19 -7.75
C ASN A 239 28.61 0.98 -6.75
N ALA A 240 28.88 0.71 -5.47
CA ALA A 240 29.26 1.61 -4.35
C ALA A 240 28.44 2.91 -4.11
N SER A 241 27.44 3.22 -4.93
CA SER A 241 26.65 4.45 -4.84
C SER A 241 25.46 4.22 -3.92
N HIS A 242 25.30 5.07 -2.91
CA HIS A 242 24.08 5.10 -2.11
C HIS A 242 22.96 5.77 -2.92
N ILE A 243 22.05 4.98 -3.44
CA ILE A 243 20.87 5.47 -4.18
C ILE A 243 19.60 5.30 -3.33
N PRO A 244 18.61 6.19 -3.47
CA PRO A 244 17.35 6.06 -2.75
C PRO A 244 16.56 4.83 -3.24
N TYR A 245 15.74 4.23 -2.38
CA TYR A 245 15.00 3.01 -2.74
C TYR A 245 14.11 3.16 -3.96
N VAL A 246 13.54 4.35 -4.16
CA VAL A 246 12.79 4.74 -5.37
C VAL A 246 13.54 4.47 -6.68
N ALA A 247 14.88 4.49 -6.69
CA ALA A 247 15.66 4.19 -7.89
C ALA A 247 15.44 2.76 -8.41
N SER A 248 15.00 1.84 -7.54
CA SER A 248 14.63 0.47 -7.92
C SER A 248 13.32 0.37 -8.71
N PHE A 249 12.56 1.46 -8.88
CA PHE A 249 11.23 1.43 -9.49
C PHE A 249 11.22 1.35 -11.03
N ARG A 250 12.39 1.30 -11.68
CA ARG A 250 12.50 1.28 -13.15
C ARG A 250 11.66 0.19 -13.82
N TYR A 251 11.50 -0.97 -13.17
CA TYR A 251 10.69 -2.07 -13.67
C TYR A 251 9.55 -2.41 -12.70
N ALA A 252 9.05 -1.40 -12.00
CA ALA A 252 7.93 -1.58 -11.09
C ALA A 252 6.61 -1.55 -11.86
N MET A 253 5.71 -2.43 -11.48
CA MET A 253 4.31 -2.49 -11.94
C MET A 253 3.56 -1.17 -11.68
N ASP A 254 2.49 -0.91 -12.45
CA ASP A 254 1.68 0.33 -12.35
C ASP A 254 1.23 0.62 -10.92
N PHE A 255 0.81 -0.42 -10.21
CA PHE A 255 0.43 -0.34 -8.80
C PHE A 255 1.49 0.33 -7.92
N VAL A 256 2.78 0.08 -8.14
CA VAL A 256 3.84 0.68 -7.30
C VAL A 256 3.85 2.19 -7.50
N TRP A 257 3.66 2.67 -8.73
CA TRP A 257 3.58 4.11 -9.02
C TRP A 257 2.33 4.73 -8.39
N ALA A 258 1.17 4.10 -8.59
CA ALA A 258 -0.10 4.54 -8.00
C ALA A 258 -0.03 4.61 -6.47
N LYS A 259 0.47 3.54 -5.83
CA LYS A 259 0.67 3.42 -4.39
C LYS A 259 1.50 4.57 -3.82
N ASN A 260 2.65 4.86 -4.43
CA ASN A 260 3.54 5.90 -3.91
C ASN A 260 2.97 7.31 -4.12
N ALA A 261 2.35 7.58 -5.27
CA ALA A 261 1.67 8.85 -5.51
C ALA A 261 0.51 9.07 -4.52
N PHE A 262 -0.24 8.00 -4.21
CA PHE A 262 -1.29 8.01 -3.21
C PHE A 262 -0.76 8.25 -1.79
N CYS A 263 0.35 7.61 -1.39
CA CYS A 263 1.00 7.88 -0.10
C CYS A 263 1.36 9.37 0.07
N VAL A 264 1.92 10.00 -0.97
CA VAL A 264 2.24 11.44 -0.94
C VAL A 264 0.98 12.29 -0.80
N LEU A 265 -0.06 11.98 -1.57
CA LEU A 265 -1.35 12.68 -1.48
C LEU A 265 -1.89 12.63 -0.05
N ILE A 266 -1.98 11.44 0.54
CA ILE A 266 -2.56 11.26 1.87
C ILE A 266 -1.71 11.90 2.96
N ALA A 267 -0.37 11.80 2.89
CA ALA A 267 0.50 12.44 3.87
C ALA A 267 0.29 13.96 3.92
N LEU A 268 0.24 14.61 2.75
CA LEU A 268 0.03 16.06 2.65
C LEU A 268 -1.41 16.45 3.00
N ARG A 269 -2.40 15.71 2.47
CA ARG A 269 -3.81 15.97 2.71
C ARG A 269 -4.17 15.85 4.19
N LEU A 270 -3.83 14.74 4.84
CA LEU A 270 -4.13 14.55 6.25
C LEU A 270 -3.34 15.53 7.13
N GLY A 271 -2.14 15.94 6.72
CA GLY A 271 -1.42 17.00 7.43
C GLY A 271 -2.20 18.32 7.44
N ILE A 272 -2.74 18.73 6.30
CA ILE A 272 -3.58 19.94 6.20
C ILE A 272 -4.88 19.77 6.99
N LEU A 273 -5.60 18.66 6.78
CA LEU A 273 -6.92 18.44 7.38
C LEU A 273 -6.88 18.24 8.89
N LEU A 274 -5.78 17.72 9.44
CA LEU A 274 -5.59 17.57 10.88
C LEU A 274 -5.06 18.86 11.54
N GLY A 275 -4.65 19.84 10.75
CA GLY A 275 -4.14 21.13 11.22
C GLY A 275 -2.70 21.08 11.72
N ASP A 276 -1.82 20.36 11.00
CA ASP A 276 -0.41 20.29 11.34
C ASP A 276 0.28 21.68 11.28
N PRO A 277 1.33 21.90 12.08
CA PRO A 277 2.12 23.12 11.98
C PRO A 277 2.69 23.31 10.57
N VAL A 278 2.66 24.56 10.07
CA VAL A 278 3.14 24.89 8.72
C VAL A 278 4.59 24.46 8.50
N THR A 279 5.44 24.53 9.53
CA THR A 279 6.84 24.08 9.46
C THR A 279 6.95 22.60 9.11
N GLU A 280 6.11 21.75 9.69
CA GLU A 280 6.10 20.32 9.39
C GLU A 280 5.50 20.04 8.01
N LEU A 281 4.45 20.77 7.61
CA LEU A 281 3.89 20.68 6.26
C LEU A 281 4.91 21.04 5.18
N LEU A 282 5.70 22.09 5.39
CA LEU A 282 6.80 22.48 4.50
C LEU A 282 7.88 21.39 4.44
N SER A 283 8.24 20.77 5.57
CA SER A 283 9.18 19.65 5.59
C SER A 283 8.69 18.46 4.74
N ARG A 284 7.42 18.07 4.90
CA ARG A 284 6.79 16.99 4.13
C ARG A 284 6.72 17.32 2.64
N LEU A 285 6.44 18.57 2.31
CA LEU A 285 6.42 19.05 0.93
C LEU A 285 7.82 18.98 0.28
N LEU A 286 8.88 19.27 1.04
CA LEU A 286 10.26 19.09 0.57
C LEU A 286 10.58 17.61 0.31
N GLU A 287 10.17 16.71 1.20
CA GLU A 287 10.30 15.25 0.98
C GLU A 287 9.53 14.82 -0.29
N ALA A 288 8.31 15.32 -0.49
CA ALA A 288 7.51 15.03 -1.69
C ALA A 288 8.19 15.53 -2.98
N ARG A 289 8.83 16.71 -2.95
CA ARG A 289 9.62 17.24 -4.07
C ARG A 289 10.88 16.41 -4.33
N GLU A 290 11.59 15.97 -3.28
CA GLU A 290 12.74 15.07 -3.43
C GLU A 290 12.28 13.76 -4.09
N PHE A 291 11.17 13.19 -3.62
CA PHE A 291 10.59 11.98 -4.19
C PHE A 291 10.24 12.15 -5.66
N LEU A 292 9.53 13.22 -6.03
CA LEU A 292 9.22 13.54 -7.43
C LEU A 292 10.50 13.70 -8.28
N THR A 293 11.54 14.31 -7.73
CA THR A 293 12.83 14.51 -8.44
C THR A 293 13.52 13.18 -8.69
N GLU A 294 13.62 12.31 -7.68
CA GLU A 294 14.24 10.99 -7.84
C GLU A 294 13.42 10.10 -8.78
N LEU A 295 12.10 10.17 -8.70
CA LEU A 295 11.21 9.41 -9.57
C LEU A 295 11.33 9.87 -11.05
N ASN A 296 11.52 11.17 -11.28
CA ASN A 296 11.84 11.72 -12.61
C ASN A 296 13.20 11.23 -13.16
N ARG A 297 14.14 10.79 -12.31
CA ARG A 297 15.42 10.22 -12.79
C ARG A 297 15.29 8.76 -13.22
N VAL A 298 14.33 8.04 -12.64
CA VAL A 298 14.03 6.64 -12.98
C VAL A 298 13.32 6.52 -14.35
N ASN A 299 12.67 7.61 -14.77
CA ASN A 299 11.77 7.77 -15.92
C ASN A 299 11.66 6.59 -16.90
N VAL A 300 10.50 5.92 -16.86
CA VAL A 300 10.02 5.02 -17.90
C VAL A 300 8.71 5.60 -18.41
N GLY A 301 8.68 6.01 -19.67
CA GLY A 301 7.58 6.78 -20.28
C GLY A 301 6.19 6.14 -20.25
N ALA A 302 6.04 4.92 -19.73
CA ALA A 302 4.77 4.24 -19.51
C ALA A 302 3.94 4.82 -18.34
N HIS A 303 4.57 5.44 -17.33
CA HIS A 303 3.88 5.86 -16.09
C HIS A 303 3.69 7.38 -15.96
N MET A 304 3.61 8.08 -17.10
CA MET A 304 3.52 9.54 -17.15
C MET A 304 2.27 10.10 -16.45
N SER A 305 1.18 9.33 -16.37
CA SER A 305 -0.05 9.70 -15.66
C SER A 305 0.20 9.91 -14.17
N TYR A 306 0.79 8.94 -13.47
CA TYR A 306 1.07 9.04 -12.03
C TYR A 306 2.13 10.10 -11.71
N MET A 307 3.10 10.32 -12.60
CA MET A 307 4.05 11.43 -12.50
C MET A 307 3.36 12.79 -12.58
N ARG A 308 2.46 12.96 -13.56
CA ARG A 308 1.65 14.18 -13.69
C ARG A 308 0.78 14.41 -12.45
N ILE A 309 0.16 13.34 -11.93
CA ILE A 309 -0.64 13.41 -10.70
C ILE A 309 0.24 13.89 -9.54
N LEU A 310 1.42 13.31 -9.35
CA LEU A 310 2.34 13.70 -8.27
C LEU A 310 2.78 15.16 -8.38
N SER A 311 3.13 15.64 -9.57
CA SER A 311 3.43 17.06 -9.79
C SER A 311 2.23 17.96 -9.41
N GLN A 312 1.02 17.59 -9.82
CA GLN A 312 -0.19 18.34 -9.47
C GLN A 312 -0.47 18.34 -7.95
N ILE A 313 -0.20 17.22 -7.26
CA ILE A 313 -0.33 17.13 -5.80
C ILE A 313 0.60 18.13 -5.12
N VAL A 314 1.89 18.13 -5.51
CA VAL A 314 2.92 19.01 -4.97
C VAL A 314 2.58 20.48 -5.23
N GLU A 315 2.23 20.84 -6.47
CA GLU A 315 1.87 22.22 -6.86
C GLU A 315 0.60 22.73 -6.15
N LYS A 316 -0.43 21.89 -6.00
CA LYS A 316 -1.66 22.28 -5.29
C LYS A 316 -1.42 22.42 -3.79
N CYS A 317 -0.64 21.53 -3.18
CA CYS A 317 -0.28 21.62 -1.77
C CYS A 317 0.54 22.88 -1.48
N GLU A 318 1.47 23.23 -2.36
CA GLU A 318 2.24 24.48 -2.27
C GLU A 318 1.35 25.72 -2.24
N ARG A 319 0.40 25.79 -3.17
CA ARG A 319 -0.57 26.88 -3.22
C ARG A 319 -1.43 26.94 -1.97
N ALA A 320 -1.88 25.79 -1.45
CA ALA A 320 -2.67 25.71 -0.22
C ALA A 320 -1.88 26.22 1.00
N ILE A 321 -0.61 25.80 1.15
CA ILE A 321 0.25 26.28 2.26
C ILE A 321 0.52 27.78 2.13
N ALA A 322 0.82 28.26 0.92
CA ALA A 322 1.08 29.68 0.69
C ALA A 322 -0.14 30.56 1.01
N ALA A 323 -1.36 30.09 0.70
CA ALA A 323 -2.60 30.79 1.06
C ALA A 323 -2.84 30.86 2.58
N SER A 324 -2.42 29.83 3.33
CA SER A 324 -2.55 29.79 4.79
C SER A 324 -1.58 30.69 5.55
N MET A 325 -0.58 31.29 4.87
CA MET A 325 0.41 32.18 5.48
C MET A 325 -0.06 33.64 5.42
N PRO A 326 0.09 34.43 6.51
CA PRO A 326 -0.35 35.81 6.52
C PRO A 326 0.49 36.68 5.56
N ASN A 327 -0.17 37.36 4.63
CA ASN A 327 0.45 38.36 3.76
C ASN A 327 0.71 39.67 4.55
N GLU A 328 1.80 40.38 4.21
CA GLU A 328 2.19 41.66 4.83
C GLU A 328 1.12 42.76 4.75
N ASN A 329 0.11 42.62 3.88
CA ASN A 329 -0.99 43.57 3.68
C ASN A 329 -2.32 43.19 4.35
N GLY A 330 -2.39 42.10 5.13
CA GLY A 330 -3.60 41.75 5.90
C GLY A 330 -4.84 41.37 5.05
N THR A 331 -4.71 41.26 3.73
CA THR A 331 -5.74 40.71 2.85
C THR A 331 -5.67 39.19 2.88
N TYR A 332 -6.67 38.57 3.53
CA TYR A 332 -6.98 37.16 3.37
C TYR A 332 -7.28 36.90 1.89
N ILE A 333 -6.51 36.02 1.26
CA ILE A 333 -6.80 35.55 -0.08
C ILE A 333 -8.06 34.68 0.02
N ASP A 334 -9.07 35.03 -0.79
CA ASP A 334 -10.37 34.37 -0.96
C ASP A 334 -10.27 32.83 -0.93
N PRO A 335 -11.16 32.10 -0.19
CA PRO A 335 -11.10 30.65 0.02
C PRO A 335 -11.56 29.87 -1.21
N SER A 336 -10.86 30.07 -2.32
CA SER A 336 -10.61 29.02 -3.32
C SER A 336 -9.80 27.84 -2.75
N GLU A 337 -9.48 27.89 -1.44
CA GLU A 337 -8.87 26.91 -0.53
C GLU A 337 -9.44 25.47 -0.58
N ASN A 338 -10.56 25.25 -1.27
CA ASN A 338 -11.13 23.91 -1.46
C ASN A 338 -10.45 23.07 -2.56
N ASP A 339 -9.56 23.63 -3.40
CA ASP A 339 -9.05 22.93 -4.59
C ASP A 339 -8.11 21.74 -4.28
N PHE A 340 -7.36 21.75 -3.16
CA PHE A 340 -6.51 20.61 -2.78
C PHE A 340 -7.24 19.57 -1.94
N GLN A 341 -8.12 20.01 -1.03
CA GLN A 341 -8.91 19.10 -0.19
C GLN A 341 -9.88 18.26 -1.03
N SER A 342 -10.51 18.86 -2.04
CA SER A 342 -11.38 18.17 -3.00
C SER A 342 -10.64 17.50 -4.17
N PHE A 343 -9.30 17.63 -4.26
CA PHE A 343 -8.54 17.12 -5.40
C PHE A 343 -8.51 15.59 -5.45
N VAL A 344 -9.32 14.98 -6.30
CA VAL A 344 -9.27 13.53 -6.50
C VAL A 344 -8.79 13.21 -7.92
N PRO A 345 -7.59 12.65 -8.10
CA PRO A 345 -7.16 12.14 -9.39
C PRO A 345 -8.11 11.05 -9.89
N LYS A 346 -8.54 11.14 -11.15
CA LYS A 346 -9.50 10.20 -11.75
C LYS A 346 -8.95 8.77 -11.81
N GLU A 347 -7.66 8.65 -12.06
CA GLU A 347 -6.92 7.39 -12.11
C GLU A 347 -7.04 6.63 -10.78
N PHE A 348 -7.08 7.33 -9.65
CA PHE A 348 -7.30 6.71 -8.34
C PHE A 348 -8.77 6.34 -8.05
N MET A 349 -9.72 6.77 -8.88
CA MET A 349 -11.14 6.42 -8.76
C MET A 349 -11.55 5.28 -9.71
N PHE A 350 -10.92 5.21 -10.89
CA PHE A 350 -11.31 4.27 -11.94
C PHE A 350 -10.46 3.00 -11.98
N GLU A 351 -9.17 3.09 -11.63
CA GLU A 351 -8.24 1.96 -11.70
C GLU A 351 -8.00 1.30 -10.34
N TRP A 352 -8.14 2.07 -9.26
CA TRP A 352 -7.84 1.66 -7.89
C TRP A 352 -9.00 1.98 -6.96
N ASP A 353 -9.16 1.20 -5.89
CA ASP A 353 -10.11 1.42 -4.81
C ASP A 353 -9.37 1.90 -3.55
N PHE A 354 -8.64 3.01 -3.68
CA PHE A 354 -7.86 3.54 -2.55
C PHE A 354 -8.79 4.22 -1.53
N PRO A 355 -8.80 3.76 -0.26
CA PRO A 355 -9.68 4.30 0.77
C PRO A 355 -9.27 5.70 1.21
N GLY A 356 -10.21 6.48 1.76
CA GLY A 356 -9.92 7.80 2.34
C GLY A 356 -9.67 8.94 1.34
N ILE A 357 -9.82 8.67 0.03
CA ILE A 357 -9.72 9.69 -1.03
C ILE A 357 -10.75 10.81 -0.88
N HIS A 358 -11.92 10.51 -0.31
CA HIS A 358 -13.02 11.45 -0.15
C HIS A 358 -12.96 12.25 1.17
N LEU A 359 -11.92 12.09 1.98
CA LEU A 359 -11.77 12.85 3.22
C LEU A 359 -11.57 14.35 2.92
N HIS A 360 -12.42 15.18 3.52
CA HIS A 360 -12.41 16.63 3.37
C HIS A 360 -12.71 17.33 4.72
N TYR A 361 -12.57 18.65 4.75
CA TYR A 361 -13.00 19.48 5.88
C TYR A 361 -14.08 20.46 5.38
N ILE A 362 -15.24 20.44 6.03
CA ILE A 362 -16.28 21.47 5.84
C ILE A 362 -16.58 22.05 7.23
N SER A 363 -16.40 23.37 7.38
CA SER A 363 -16.75 24.07 8.62
C SER A 363 -18.24 23.92 8.89
N LEU A 364 -18.60 23.53 10.12
CA LEU A 364 -19.98 23.47 10.57
C LEU A 364 -20.34 24.80 11.23
N ASP A 365 -20.19 25.90 10.49
CA ASP A 365 -20.67 27.19 10.95
C ASP A 365 -22.19 27.19 10.80
N TRP A 366 -22.88 26.93 11.93
CA TRP A 366 -24.34 26.92 12.03
C TRP A 366 -25.01 28.21 11.53
N GLN A 367 -24.25 29.30 11.41
CA GLN A 367 -24.74 30.57 10.87
C GLN A 367 -25.14 30.42 9.39
N ASP A 368 -24.33 29.75 8.54
CA ASP A 368 -24.64 29.60 7.11
C ASP A 368 -25.84 28.66 6.87
N LEU A 369 -26.01 27.64 7.71
CA LEU A 369 -27.16 26.72 7.66
C LEU A 369 -28.49 27.35 8.11
N LEU A 370 -28.44 28.39 8.94
CA LEU A 370 -29.63 29.10 9.45
C LEU A 370 -30.00 30.34 8.62
N PHE A 371 -29.04 30.95 7.93
CA PHE A 371 -29.33 32.05 6.99
C PHE A 371 -30.18 31.58 5.79
N ASP A 372 -30.06 30.31 5.38
CA ASP A 372 -30.85 29.74 4.28
C ASP A 372 -32.30 29.37 4.69
N ILE A 373 -32.57 29.23 6.00
CA ILE A 373 -33.93 28.99 6.53
C ILE A 373 -34.66 30.32 6.82
N GLY A 374 -33.91 31.41 7.02
CA GLY A 374 -34.45 32.72 7.39
C GLY A 374 -34.90 33.63 6.22
N THR A 375 -34.67 33.23 4.96
CA THR A 375 -35.00 34.06 3.78
C THR A 375 -36.19 33.55 2.96
N GLY A 376 -36.85 32.47 3.40
CA GLY A 376 -38.10 31.97 2.83
C GLY A 376 -39.32 32.37 3.65
N THR A 377 -39.74 33.64 3.57
CA THR A 377 -41.11 34.07 3.95
C THR A 377 -41.78 34.76 2.80
#